data_AF-G9Y674-F1
#
_entry.id   AF-G9Y674-F1
#
_cell.length_a   1.000
_cell.length_b   1.000
_cell.length_c   1.000
_cell.angle_alpha   90.00
_cell.angle_beta   90.00
_cell.angle_gamma   90.00
#
_symmetry.space_group_name_H-M   'P 1'
#
loop_
_entity.id
_entity.type
_entity.pdbx_description
1 polymer ?
#
loop_
_entity_poly.entity_id
_entity_poly.type
_entity_poly.pdbx_seq_one_letter_code
_entity_poly.pdbx_strand_id
1 'polypeptide(L)'
;MIEQAIKTELEALTGLPVYPLLLPADVVEGITYQCVSDPPLETGLVRTSVVRARFQIRIIILNDYTRLKTLDRQIWGKWQTIRHGFIADFPV
;
A
#
# COMPACT_ATOMS: atom_id res chain seq x y z
N MET A 1 5.28 11.97 -0.79
CA MET A 1 5.87 10.66 -0.42
C MET A 1 4.82 9.59 -0.61
N ILE A 2 5.16 8.44 -1.19
CA ILE A 2 4.21 7.37 -1.52
C ILE A 2 3.52 6.81 -0.27
N GLU A 3 4.21 6.86 0.88
CA GLU A 3 3.74 6.47 2.20
C GLU A 3 2.47 7.22 2.63
N GLN A 4 2.42 8.53 2.40
CA GLN A 4 1.26 9.34 2.74
C GLN A 4 0.07 9.05 1.84
N ALA A 5 0.32 8.74 0.56
CA ALA A 5 -0.72 8.34 -0.39
C ALA A 5 -1.32 6.99 0.01
N ILE A 6 -0.46 6.01 0.32
CA ILE A 6 -0.88 4.69 0.85
C ILE A 6 -1.72 4.85 2.12
N LYS A 7 -1.27 5.66 3.08
CA LYS A 7 -2.04 5.94 4.31
C LYS A 7 -3.45 6.45 3.99
N THR A 8 -3.52 7.53 3.21
CA THR A 8 -4.78 8.21 2.89
C THR A 8 -5.74 7.30 2.14
N GLU A 9 -5.23 6.52 1.18
CA GLU A 9 -6.05 5.60 0.40
C GLU A 9 -6.57 4.44 1.25
N LEU A 10 -5.74 3.85 2.12
CA LEU A 10 -6.17 2.79 3.02
C LEU A 10 -7.24 3.27 4.01
N GLU A 11 -7.11 4.48 4.57
CA GLU A 11 -8.12 5.08 5.45
C GLU A 11 -9.45 5.25 4.70
N ALA A 12 -9.39 5.78 3.47
CA ALA A 12 -10.58 5.99 2.64
C ALA A 12 -11.26 4.68 2.20
N LEU A 13 -10.48 3.65 1.84
CA LEU A 13 -11.02 2.37 1.39
C LEU A 13 -11.64 1.56 2.53
N THR A 14 -11.03 1.59 3.72
CA THR A 14 -11.36 0.66 4.81
C THR A 14 -12.14 1.28 5.95
N GLY A 15 -12.12 2.61 6.08
CA GLY A 15 -12.68 3.33 7.22
C GLY A 15 -11.95 3.08 8.55
N LEU A 16 -10.78 2.42 8.51
CA LEU A 16 -9.94 2.14 9.68
C LEU A 16 -8.81 3.17 9.79
N PRO A 17 -8.36 3.49 11.01
CA PRO A 17 -7.19 4.32 11.19
C PRO A 17 -5.94 3.58 10.71
N VAL A 18 -5.06 4.29 9.98
CA VAL A 18 -3.86 3.72 9.37
C VAL A 18 -2.60 4.35 9.98
N TYR A 19 -1.68 3.50 10.43
CA TYR A 19 -0.45 3.92 11.11
C TYR A 19 0.81 3.39 10.40
N PRO A 20 1.91 4.15 10.39
CA PRO A 20 3.19 3.61 9.96
C PRO A 20 3.71 2.61 11.00
N LEU A 21 4.26 1.49 10.53
CA LEU A 21 4.98 0.48 11.33
C LEU A 21 4.12 -0.29 12.36
N LEU A 22 3.57 0.37 13.38
CA LEU A 22 2.85 -0.24 14.52
C LEU A 22 1.60 0.56 14.90
N LEU A 23 0.64 -0.11 15.55
CA LEU A 23 -0.48 0.55 16.19
C LEU A 23 -0.02 1.28 17.47
N PRO A 24 -0.61 2.44 17.80
CA PRO A 24 -0.51 3.02 19.13
C PRO A 24 -1.03 2.08 20.22
N ALA A 25 -0.55 2.23 21.45
CA ALA A 25 -0.86 1.32 22.56
C ALA A 25 -2.35 1.32 22.97
N ASP A 26 -3.06 2.41 22.72
CA ASP A 26 -4.48 2.61 23.00
C ASP A 26 -5.40 2.16 21.84
N VAL A 27 -4.82 1.74 20.71
CA VAL A 27 -5.57 1.35 19.50
C VAL A 27 -5.57 -0.17 19.35
N VAL A 28 -6.78 -0.74 19.31
CA VAL A 28 -6.98 -2.20 19.23
C VAL A 28 -7.23 -2.68 17.80
N GLU A 29 -7.86 -1.84 16.95
CA GLU A 29 -8.11 -2.13 15.54
C GLU A 29 -7.50 -1.06 14.64
N GLY A 30 -6.99 -1.48 13.50
CA GLY A 30 -6.42 -0.55 12.52
C GLY A 30 -5.63 -1.27 11.46
N ILE A 31 -4.97 -0.47 10.63
CA ILE A 31 -4.07 -0.98 9.59
C ILE A 31 -2.69 -0.41 9.83
N THR A 32 -1.65 -1.23 9.65
CA THR A 32 -0.27 -0.74 9.60
C THR A 32 0.32 -0.93 8.23
N TYR A 33 1.17 0.00 7.82
CA TYR A 33 1.95 -0.12 6.59
C TYR A 33 3.44 0.11 6.86
N GLN A 34 4.29 -0.63 6.15
CA GLN A 34 5.74 -0.51 6.26
C GLN A 34 6.39 -0.70 4.89
N CYS A 35 7.32 0.19 4.53
CA CYS A 35 8.20 -0.04 3.39
C CYS A 35 9.15 -1.20 3.72
N VAL A 36 9.00 -2.30 3.00
CA VAL A 36 9.86 -3.48 3.12
C VAL A 36 11.16 -3.25 2.35
N SER A 37 11.03 -2.68 1.14
CA SER A 37 12.17 -2.37 0.28
C SER A 37 11.75 -1.38 -0.78
N ASP A 38 12.60 -0.40 -1.06
CA ASP A 38 12.46 0.53 -2.18
C ASP A 38 13.75 0.50 -3.02
N PRO A 39 14.04 -0.63 -3.70
CA PRO A 39 15.21 -0.68 -4.57
C PRO A 39 15.06 0.36 -5.69
N PRO A 40 16.14 1.06 -6.05
CA PRO A 40 16.12 1.88 -7.26
C PRO A 40 15.73 1.00 -8.44
N LEU A 41 14.86 1.52 -9.32
CA LEU A 41 14.55 0.80 -10.54
C LEU A 41 15.81 0.81 -11.40
N GLU A 42 16.49 -0.33 -11.50
CA GLU A 42 17.65 -0.47 -12.39
C GLU A 42 17.18 -0.41 -13.84
N THR A 43 17.25 0.77 -14.44
CA THR A 43 16.95 1.01 -15.85
C THR A 43 18.20 1.12 -16.73
N GLY A 44 19.33 0.62 -16.22
CA GLY A 44 20.60 0.61 -16.95
C GLY A 44 21.09 2.02 -17.27
N LEU A 45 21.16 2.35 -18.56
CA LEU A 45 21.65 3.66 -19.06
C LEU A 45 20.59 4.77 -19.04
N VAL A 46 19.30 4.41 -18.97
CA VAL A 46 18.20 5.38 -18.96
C VAL A 46 17.88 5.68 -17.51
N ARG A 47 17.80 6.97 -17.13
CA ARG A 47 17.22 7.33 -15.84
C ARG A 47 15.70 7.40 -15.99
N THR A 48 15.00 6.62 -15.19
CA THR A 48 13.53 6.59 -15.12
C THR A 48 13.02 7.27 -13.86
N SER A 49 11.79 7.79 -13.91
CA SER A 49 11.03 8.21 -12.73
C SER A 49 10.19 7.09 -12.11
N VAL A 50 10.13 5.91 -12.72
CA VAL A 50 9.40 4.77 -12.17
C VAL A 50 10.16 4.22 -10.96
N VAL A 51 9.41 4.03 -9.88
CA VAL A 51 9.91 3.54 -8.60
C VAL A 51 9.36 2.14 -8.36
N ARG A 52 10.16 1.26 -7.79
CA ARG A 52 9.72 -0.06 -7.34
C ARG A 52 9.81 -0.13 -5.82
N ALA A 53 8.69 0.11 -5.16
CA ALA A 53 8.58 -0.05 -3.73
C ALA A 53 7.73 -1.27 -3.37
N ARG A 54 8.14 -1.99 -2.33
CA ARG A 54 7.39 -3.09 -1.71
C ARG A 54 6.92 -2.64 -0.35
N PHE A 55 5.62 -2.67 -0.15
CA PHE A 55 4.99 -2.36 1.13
C PHE A 55 4.38 -3.62 1.73
N GLN A 56 4.54 -3.76 3.05
CA GLN A 56 3.78 -4.70 3.84
C GLN A 56 2.62 -3.94 4.48
N ILE A 57 1.41 -4.50 4.33
CA ILE A 57 0.20 -3.98 4.97
C ILE A 57 -0.33 -5.06 5.90
N ARG A 58 -0.62 -4.68 7.14
CA ARG A 58 -1.26 -5.56 8.12
C ARG A 58 -2.62 -4.99 8.50
N ILE A 59 -3.64 -5.82 8.39
CA ILE A 59 -4.99 -5.50 8.86
C ILE A 59 -5.18 -6.17 10.22
N ILE A 60 -5.49 -5.38 11.24
CA ILE A 60 -5.64 -5.83 12.63
C ILE A 60 -7.09 -5.56 13.04
N ILE A 61 -7.86 -6.63 13.19
CA ILE A 61 -9.28 -6.61 13.54
C ILE A 61 -9.53 -7.66 14.62
N LEU A 62 -10.33 -7.30 15.62
CA LEU A 62 -10.60 -8.15 16.76
C LEU A 62 -11.71 -9.15 16.45
N ASN A 63 -11.40 -10.44 16.49
CA ASN A 63 -12.36 -11.55 16.39
C ASN A 63 -13.28 -11.57 15.15
N ASP A 64 -12.97 -10.79 14.10
CA ASP A 64 -13.77 -10.73 12.88
C ASP A 64 -12.93 -11.03 11.63
N TYR A 65 -12.69 -12.32 11.43
CA TYR A 65 -11.94 -12.83 10.28
C TYR A 65 -12.67 -12.60 8.94
N THR A 66 -13.99 -12.59 8.94
CA THR A 66 -14.80 -12.40 7.73
C THR A 66 -14.68 -10.97 7.22
N ARG A 67 -14.75 -9.98 8.12
CA ARG A 67 -14.48 -8.57 7.80
C ARG A 67 -13.05 -8.38 7.32
N LEU A 68 -12.07 -9.00 7.98
CA LEU A 68 -10.66 -8.96 7.55
C LEU A 68 -10.49 -9.45 6.11
N LYS A 69 -11.07 -10.61 5.77
CA LYS A 69 -11.02 -11.13 4.39
C LYS A 69 -11.70 -10.22 3.37
N THR A 70 -12.79 -9.57 3.78
CA THR A 70 -13.52 -8.64 2.90
C THR A 70 -12.68 -7.41 2.59
N LEU A 71 -12.05 -6.83 3.61
CA LEU A 71 -11.17 -5.67 3.47
C LEU A 71 -9.92 -6.00 2.65
N ASP A 72 -9.30 -7.17 2.88
CA ASP A 72 -8.17 -7.66 2.08
C ASP A 72 -8.54 -7.74 0.60
N ARG A 73 -9.67 -8.37 0.27
CA ARG A 73 -10.18 -8.43 -1.13
C ARG A 73 -10.51 -7.07 -1.70
N GLN A 74 -11.00 -6.13 -0.89
CA GLN A 74 -11.35 -4.78 -1.33
C GLN A 74 -10.08 -3.99 -1.69
N ILE A 75 -9.06 -4.02 -0.83
CA ILE A 75 -7.75 -3.39 -1.09
C ILE A 75 -7.13 -4.03 -2.32
N TRP A 76 -7.02 -5.37 -2.34
CA TRP A 76 -6.49 -6.11 -3.48
C TRP A 76 -7.25 -5.78 -4.76
N GLY A 77 -8.58 -5.79 -4.70
CA GLY A 77 -9.47 -5.51 -5.82
C GLY A 77 -9.27 -4.13 -6.43
N LYS A 78 -9.06 -3.12 -5.58
CA LYS A 78 -8.75 -1.75 -6.00
C LYS A 78 -7.35 -1.68 -6.61
N TRP A 79 -6.34 -2.17 -5.90
CA TRP A 79 -4.95 -1.95 -6.25
C TRP A 79 -4.44 -2.83 -7.38
N GLN A 80 -5.01 -4.03 -7.57
CA GLN A 80 -4.67 -4.88 -8.71
C GLN A 80 -5.03 -4.24 -10.06
N THR A 81 -5.90 -3.22 -10.07
CA THR A 81 -6.29 -2.48 -11.28
C THR A 81 -5.40 -1.28 -11.54
N ILE A 82 -4.52 -0.91 -10.60
CA ILE A 82 -3.52 0.13 -10.83
C ILE A 82 -2.61 -0.36 -11.96
N ARG A 83 -2.53 0.45 -13.01
CA ARG A 83 -1.72 0.19 -14.21
C ARG A 83 -0.79 1.38 -14.40
N HIS A 84 0.47 1.04 -14.52
CA HIS A 84 1.51 1.87 -15.10
C HIS A 84 1.33 1.84 -16.65
N GLY A 85 1.47 2.95 -17.37
CA GLY A 85 0.87 3.09 -18.72
C GLY A 85 1.71 3.78 -19.80
N PHE A 86 2.24 3.02 -20.77
CA PHE A 86 3.42 3.42 -21.58
C PHE A 86 3.12 4.15 -22.87
N ILE A 87 4.07 5.02 -23.25
CA ILE A 87 3.98 5.91 -24.42
C ILE A 87 5.32 5.90 -25.11
N ALA A 88 5.35 5.43 -26.36
CA ALA A 88 6.59 5.14 -27.08
C ALA A 88 7.57 4.38 -26.15
N ASP A 89 8.78 4.92 -25.95
CA ASP A 89 9.86 4.17 -25.31
C ASP A 89 10.13 4.58 -23.86
N PHE A 90 9.21 5.31 -23.22
CA PHE A 90 9.48 5.93 -21.92
C PHE A 90 8.57 5.43 -20.79
N PRO A 91 9.15 5.21 -19.58
CA PRO A 91 8.48 4.67 -18.40
C PRO A 91 7.39 5.55 -17.82
N VAL A 92 6.50 4.85 -17.12
CA VAL A 92 5.07 5.14 -16.91
C VAL A 92 4.44 3.97 -16.15
#